data_AF-A0A1F7VD74-F1
#
_entry.id   AF-A0A1F7VD74-F1
#
_cell.length_a   1.000
_cell.length_b   1.000
_cell.length_c   1.000
_cell.angle_alpha   90.00
_cell.angle_beta   90.00
_cell.angle_gamma   90.00
#
_symmetry.space_group_name_H-M   'P 1'
#
loop_
_entity.id
_entity.type
_entity.pdbx_description
1 polymer ?
#
loop_
_entity_poly.entity_id
_entity_poly.type
_entity_poly.pdbx_seq_one_letter_code
_entity_poly.pdbx_strand_id
1 'polypeptide(L)'
;MDLLKRYFTKRYFLFFLLLFLVWYPGSFLFYVAYGVTQSGVLYVALNAYFPLLIFLCSFLYFRKSINDWNDRFAVAFGWIILTFLISALLVKPMYGFDWTSIINISQIQANWSPFLAVLLSGMLVSALNARRKK
;
A
#
# COMPACT_ATOMS: atom_id res chain seq x y z
N MET A 1 -0.10 -9.85 24.80
CA MET A 1 -0.72 -8.57 24.36
C MET A 1 0.33 -7.54 23.91
N ASP A 2 1.54 -7.57 24.48
CA ASP A 2 2.61 -6.59 24.15
C ASP A 2 3.16 -6.71 22.73
N LEU A 3 3.12 -7.92 22.16
CA LEU A 3 3.59 -8.18 20.80
C LEU A 3 2.70 -7.51 19.73
N LEU A 4 1.37 -7.51 19.92
CA LEU A 4 0.44 -6.78 19.05
C LEU A 4 0.61 -5.26 19.18
N LYS A 5 0.77 -4.75 20.40
CA LYS A 5 1.02 -3.32 20.65
C LYS A 5 2.31 -2.82 20.01
N ARG A 6 3.31 -3.69 19.86
CA ARG A 6 4.57 -3.38 19.18
C ARG A 6 4.39 -3.12 17.68
N TYR A 7 3.54 -3.90 17.01
CA TYR A 7 3.31 -3.76 15.56
C TYR A 7 2.24 -2.71 15.24
N PHE A 8 1.13 -2.73 15.97
CA PHE A 8 -0.03 -1.86 15.73
C PHE A 8 0.07 -0.54 16.49
N THR A 9 1.11 0.22 16.19
CA THR A 9 1.34 1.53 16.80
C THR A 9 0.45 2.62 16.20
N LYS A 10 0.27 3.74 16.91
CA LYS A 10 -0.39 4.94 16.33
C LYS A 10 0.24 5.37 15.01
N ARG A 11 1.57 5.24 14.90
CA ARG A 11 2.32 5.54 13.67
C ARG A 11 1.92 4.62 12.52
N TYR A 12 1.79 3.32 12.79
CA TYR A 12 1.38 2.34 11.79
C TYR A 12 0.05 2.74 11.13
N PHE A 13 -0.97 3.04 11.94
CA PHE A 13 -2.28 3.45 11.44
C PHE A 13 -2.27 4.83 10.79
N LEU A 14 -1.45 5.77 11.28
CA LEU A 14 -1.34 7.10 10.68
C LEU A 14 -0.76 7.04 9.25
N PHE A 15 0.31 6.26 9.06
CA PHE A 15 0.89 6.08 7.73
C PHE A 15 -0.03 5.29 6.80
N PHE A 16 -0.74 4.29 7.33
CA PHE A 16 -1.78 3.60 6.57
C PHE A 16 -2.91 4.55 6.15
N LEU A 17 -3.40 5.40 7.06
CA LEU A 17 -4.45 6.37 6.75
C LEU A 17 -3.98 7.37 5.70
N LEU A 18 -2.74 7.86 5.80
CA LEU A 18 -2.14 8.74 4.79
C LEU A 18 -2.04 8.05 3.42
N LEU A 19 -1.56 6.80 3.40
CA LEU A 19 -1.52 5.97 2.19
C LEU A 19 -2.92 5.88 1.58
N PHE A 20 -3.93 5.52 2.39
CA PHE A 20 -5.30 5.32 1.93
C PHE A 20 -5.94 6.61 1.40
N LEU A 21 -5.80 7.72 2.12
CA LEU A 21 -6.36 9.03 1.76
C LEU A 21 -5.77 9.59 0.47
N VAL A 22 -4.52 9.25 0.14
CA VAL A 22 -3.90 9.64 -1.12
C VAL A 22 -4.24 8.65 -2.22
N TRP A 23 -4.12 7.36 -1.92
CA TRP A 23 -4.34 6.27 -2.86
C TRP A 23 -5.75 6.29 -3.45
N TYR A 24 -6.78 6.36 -2.60
CA TYR A 24 -8.17 6.22 -3.04
C TYR A 24 -8.61 7.28 -4.07
N PRO A 25 -8.49 8.60 -3.80
CA PRO A 25 -8.84 9.61 -4.79
C PRO A 25 -7.88 9.61 -5.99
N GLY A 26 -6.60 9.33 -5.79
CA GLY A 26 -5.64 9.25 -6.90
C GLY A 26 -5.99 8.12 -7.88
N SER A 27 -6.29 6.92 -7.37
CA SER A 27 -6.73 5.79 -8.19
C SER A 27 -8.04 6.08 -8.92
N PHE A 28 -9.00 6.74 -8.26
CA PHE A 28 -10.23 7.18 -8.92
C PHE A 28 -9.96 8.15 -10.08
N LEU A 29 -9.13 9.18 -9.86
CA LEU A 29 -8.78 10.16 -10.89
C LEU A 29 -8.06 9.52 -12.08
N PHE A 30 -7.09 8.62 -11.83
CA PHE A 30 -6.41 7.88 -12.90
C PHE A 30 -7.39 6.99 -13.67
N TYR A 31 -8.30 6.31 -12.98
CA TYR A 31 -9.31 5.48 -13.61
C TYR A 31 -10.25 6.28 -14.51
N VAL A 32 -10.77 7.41 -14.02
CA VAL A 32 -11.64 8.32 -14.81
C VAL A 32 -10.88 8.88 -16.02
N ALA A 33 -9.66 9.39 -15.81
CA ALA A 33 -8.85 9.94 -16.89
C ALA A 33 -8.53 8.89 -17.97
N TYR A 34 -8.21 7.66 -17.55
CA TYR A 34 -8.00 6.56 -18.48
C TYR A 34 -9.29 6.18 -19.21
N GLY A 35 -10.43 6.11 -18.52
CA GLY A 35 -11.73 5.81 -19.11
C GLY A 35 -12.11 6.77 -20.23
N VAL A 36 -11.80 8.07 -20.08
CA VAL A 36 -12.08 9.10 -21.09
C VAL A 36 -11.08 9.08 -22.26
N THR A 37 -9.79 8.93 -21.96
CA THR A 37 -8.73 9.12 -22.98
C THR A 37 -8.28 7.82 -23.65
N GLN A 38 -8.47 6.68 -23.00
CA GLN A 38 -7.97 5.35 -23.39
C GLN A 38 -6.45 5.33 -23.65
N SER A 39 -5.69 6.25 -23.04
CA SER A 39 -4.25 6.37 -23.25
C SER A 39 -3.46 5.25 -22.57
N GLY A 40 -2.56 4.61 -23.31
CA GLY A 40 -1.65 3.60 -22.77
C GLY A 40 -0.74 4.12 -21.65
N VAL A 41 -0.37 5.40 -21.68
CA VAL A 41 0.44 6.03 -20.61
C VAL A 41 -0.36 6.09 -19.30
N LEU A 42 -1.64 6.45 -19.38
CA LEU A 42 -2.52 6.49 -18.21
C LEU A 42 -2.81 5.10 -17.66
N TYR A 43 -2.90 4.09 -18.53
CA TYR A 43 -3.00 2.69 -18.10
C TYR A 43 -1.77 2.25 -17.28
N VAL A 44 -0.56 2.56 -17.77
CA VAL A 44 0.68 2.25 -17.03
C VAL A 44 0.73 3.03 -15.71
N ALA A 45 0.39 4.32 -15.73
CA ALA A 45 0.36 5.14 -14.53
C ALA A 45 -0.62 4.61 -13.48
N LEU A 46 -1.83 4.22 -13.89
CA LEU A 46 -2.85 3.61 -13.03
C LEU A 46 -2.32 2.36 -12.30
N ASN A 47 -1.65 1.46 -13.03
CA ASN A 47 -1.10 0.23 -12.46
C ASN A 47 0.14 0.45 -11.59
N ALA A 48 0.99 1.44 -11.94
CA ALA A 48 2.19 1.76 -11.17
C ALA A 48 1.90 2.61 -9.92
N TYR A 49 0.76 3.33 -9.91
CA TYR A 49 0.45 4.31 -8.87
C TYR A 49 0.47 3.72 -7.46
N PHE A 50 -0.24 2.61 -7.22
CA PHE A 50 -0.30 2.02 -5.89
C PHE A 50 1.04 1.44 -5.41
N PRO A 51 1.77 0.62 -6.21
CA PRO A 51 3.11 0.16 -5.83
C PRO A 51 4.11 1.29 -5.53
N LEU A 52 4.08 2.38 -6.30
CA LEU A 52 4.97 3.52 -6.06
C LEU A 52 4.59 4.29 -4.79
N LEU A 53 3.29 4.51 -4.58
CA LEU A 53 2.80 5.23 -3.41
C LEU A 53 3.04 4.45 -2.13
N ILE A 54 2.77 3.13 -2.13
CA ILE A 54 3.01 2.28 -0.97
C ILE A 54 4.51 2.17 -0.69
N PHE A 55 5.38 2.07 -1.71
CA PHE A 55 6.83 2.13 -1.55
C PHE A 55 7.27 3.39 -0.82
N LEU A 56 6.76 4.56 -1.24
CA LEU A 56 7.10 5.84 -0.62
C LEU A 56 6.62 5.89 0.84
N CYS A 57 5.37 5.49 1.09
CA CYS A 57 4.81 5.51 2.44
C CYS A 57 5.55 4.54 3.38
N SER A 58 5.86 3.34 2.92
CA SER A 58 6.60 2.35 3.70
C SER A 58 8.04 2.76 3.91
N PHE A 59 8.70 3.38 2.92
CA PHE A 59 10.03 3.99 3.08
C PHE A 59 10.03 5.03 4.21
N LEU A 60 9.08 5.97 4.19
CA LEU A 60 8.97 7.00 5.22
C LEU A 60 8.61 6.43 6.60
N TYR A 61 7.77 5.39 6.62
CA TYR A 61 7.43 4.66 7.84
C TYR A 61 8.70 4.03 8.45
N PHE A 62 9.43 3.19 7.69
CA PHE A 62 10.60 2.45 8.18
C PHE A 62 11.78 3.33 8.57
N ARG A 63 11.86 4.57 8.07
CA ARG A 63 12.93 5.52 8.45
C ARG A 63 13.00 5.85 9.94
N LYS A 64 11.89 5.72 10.67
CA LYS A 64 11.89 5.93 12.13
C LYS A 64 11.05 4.88 12.87
N SER A 65 10.90 3.68 12.31
CA SER A 65 10.33 2.52 13.01
C SER A 65 11.38 1.43 13.15
N ILE A 66 11.04 0.35 13.85
CA ILE A 66 11.79 -0.90 13.78
C ILE A 66 11.77 -1.36 12.31
N ASN A 67 12.87 -1.94 11.84
CA ASN A 67 13.01 -2.37 10.45
C ASN A 67 13.77 -3.70 10.40
N ASP A 68 13.19 -4.70 11.05
CA ASP A 68 13.57 -6.11 10.93
C ASP A 68 12.66 -6.83 9.91
N TRP A 69 12.99 -8.08 9.57
CA TRP A 69 12.20 -8.83 8.59
C TRP A 69 10.76 -9.04 9.04
N ASN A 70 10.53 -9.28 10.34
CA ASN A 70 9.19 -9.51 10.87
C ASN A 70 8.31 -8.27 10.75
N ASP A 71 8.84 -7.08 11.04
CA ASP A 71 8.13 -5.81 10.90
C ASP A 71 7.80 -5.51 9.44
N ARG A 72 8.72 -5.80 8.51
CA ARG A 72 8.47 -5.65 7.08
C ARG A 72 7.29 -6.49 6.61
N PHE A 73 7.23 -7.76 7.01
CA PHE A 73 6.12 -8.64 6.68
C PHE A 73 4.82 -8.19 7.35
N ALA A 74 4.86 -7.80 8.62
CA ALA A 74 3.68 -7.33 9.34
C ALA A 74 3.09 -6.07 8.70
N VAL A 75 3.93 -5.13 8.26
CA VAL A 75 3.49 -3.93 7.53
C VAL A 75 2.98 -4.30 6.15
N ALA A 76 3.69 -5.13 5.38
CA ALA A 76 3.29 -5.51 4.03
C ALA A 76 1.92 -6.19 4.02
N PHE A 77 1.76 -7.27 4.79
CA PHE A 77 0.49 -7.98 4.87
C PHE A 77 -0.59 -7.13 5.52
N GLY A 78 -0.29 -6.46 6.63
CA GLY A 78 -1.30 -5.71 7.36
C GLY A 78 -1.84 -4.51 6.56
N TRP A 79 -0.99 -3.75 5.86
CA TRP A 79 -1.47 -2.66 5.01
C TRP A 79 -2.24 -3.16 3.80
N ILE A 80 -1.82 -4.27 3.17
CA ILE A 80 -2.57 -4.87 2.06
C ILE A 80 -3.94 -5.34 2.53
N ILE A 81 -4.02 -6.07 3.64
CA ILE A 81 -5.28 -6.55 4.23
C ILE A 81 -6.18 -5.37 4.59
N LEU A 82 -5.66 -4.34 5.24
CA LEU A 82 -6.44 -3.15 5.57
C LEU A 82 -6.94 -2.43 4.31
N THR A 83 -6.12 -2.35 3.26
CA THR A 83 -6.53 -1.78 1.97
C THR A 83 -7.67 -2.59 1.37
N PHE A 84 -7.59 -3.92 1.38
CA PHE A 84 -8.68 -4.79 0.94
C PHE A 84 -9.96 -4.58 1.72
N LEU A 85 -9.89 -4.57 3.05
CA LEU A 85 -11.05 -4.42 3.93
C LEU A 85 -11.75 -3.09 3.68
N ILE A 86 -11.01 -1.98 3.66
CA ILE A 86 -11.61 -0.66 3.44
C ILE A 86 -12.16 -0.55 2.01
N SER A 87 -11.47 -1.10 1.01
CA SER A 87 -11.96 -1.11 -0.37
C SER A 87 -13.26 -1.91 -0.51
N ALA A 88 -13.34 -3.08 0.13
CA ALA A 88 -14.54 -3.90 0.16
C ALA A 88 -15.72 -3.19 0.85
N LEU A 89 -15.45 -2.42 1.90
CA LEU A 89 -16.47 -1.60 2.58
C LEU A 89 -16.96 -0.43 1.70
N LEU A 90 -16.08 0.15 0.89
CA LEU A 90 -16.39 1.32 0.06
C LEU A 90 -16.94 0.97 -1.32
N VAL A 91 -16.69 -0.23 -1.84
CA VAL A 91 -17.02 -0.55 -3.24
C VAL A 91 -18.52 -0.47 -3.50
N LYS A 92 -19.35 -0.99 -2.58
CA LYS A 92 -20.81 -0.95 -2.70
C LYS A 92 -21.38 0.47 -2.62
N PRO A 93 -21.08 1.29 -1.59
CA PRO A 93 -21.63 2.64 -1.52
C PRO A 93 -21.08 3.59 -2.59
N MET A 94 -19.86 3.41 -3.07
CA MET A 94 -19.23 4.35 -4.03
C MET A 94 -19.47 3.96 -5.48
N TYR A 95 -19.50 2.66 -5.79
CA TYR A 95 -19.57 2.15 -7.16
C TYR A 95 -20.76 1.22 -7.43
N GLY A 96 -21.55 0.87 -6.41
CA GLY A 96 -22.72 -0.02 -6.57
C GLY A 96 -22.39 -1.50 -6.76
N PHE A 97 -21.11 -1.88 -6.79
CA PHE A 97 -20.67 -3.28 -6.96
C PHE A 97 -20.62 -4.04 -5.64
N ASP A 98 -20.75 -5.36 -5.71
CA ASP A 98 -20.60 -6.24 -4.56
C ASP A 98 -19.12 -6.41 -4.16
N TRP A 99 -18.83 -6.65 -2.88
CA TRP A 99 -17.47 -6.80 -2.35
C TRP A 99 -16.70 -7.97 -2.98
N THR A 100 -17.43 -8.97 -3.48
CA THR A 100 -16.90 -10.12 -4.23
C THR A 100 -16.16 -9.69 -5.50
N SER A 101 -16.47 -8.52 -6.08
CA SER A 101 -15.72 -7.94 -7.21
C SER A 101 -14.27 -7.59 -6.86
N ILE A 102 -14.00 -7.29 -5.58
CA ILE A 102 -12.67 -6.90 -5.09
C ILE A 102 -11.86 -8.12 -4.65
N ILE A 103 -12.51 -9.12 -4.05
CA ILE A 103 -11.84 -10.32 -3.50
C ILE A 103 -11.82 -11.42 -4.57
N ASN A 104 -10.92 -11.28 -5.54
CA ASN A 104 -10.74 -12.27 -6.61
C ASN A 104 -9.25 -12.63 -6.82
N ILE A 105 -9.00 -13.71 -7.55
CA ILE A 105 -7.64 -14.26 -7.78
C ILE A 105 -6.75 -13.24 -8.49
N SER A 106 -7.26 -12.53 -9.51
CA SER A 106 -6.49 -11.50 -10.21
C SER A 106 -6.06 -10.36 -9.29
N GLN A 107 -6.91 -9.97 -8.34
CA GLN A 107 -6.60 -8.92 -7.38
C GLN A 107 -5.56 -9.40 -6.37
N ILE A 108 -5.63 -10.65 -5.92
CA ILE A 108 -4.60 -11.25 -5.07
C ILE A 108 -3.24 -11.24 -5.79
N GLN A 109 -3.22 -11.61 -7.08
CA GLN A 109 -2.00 -11.57 -7.89
C GLN A 109 -1.45 -10.15 -8.05
N ALA A 110 -2.32 -9.16 -8.30
CA ALA A 110 -1.92 -7.76 -8.43
C ALA A 110 -1.27 -7.21 -7.14
N ASN A 111 -1.67 -7.71 -5.97
CA ASN A 111 -1.15 -7.29 -4.67
C ASN A 111 0.26 -7.80 -4.34
N TRP A 112 0.86 -8.67 -5.15
CA TRP A 112 2.29 -9.00 -5.00
C TRP A 112 3.21 -7.81 -5.26
N SER A 113 2.83 -6.92 -6.19
CA SER A 113 3.63 -5.72 -6.49
C SER A 113 3.72 -4.73 -5.31
N PRO A 114 2.62 -4.30 -4.64
CA PRO A 114 2.72 -3.47 -3.44
C PRO A 114 3.35 -4.22 -2.26
N PHE A 115 3.19 -5.54 -2.17
CA PHE A 115 3.88 -6.34 -1.17
C PHE A 115 5.40 -6.24 -1.30
N LEU A 116 5.92 -6.51 -2.50
CA LEU A 116 7.35 -6.38 -2.80
C LEU A 116 7.84 -4.94 -2.60
N ALA A 117 7.03 -3.95 -2.95
CA ALA A 117 7.35 -2.53 -2.72
C ALA A 117 7.61 -2.23 -1.23
N VAL A 118 6.78 -2.73 -0.32
CA VAL A 118 6.99 -2.58 1.13
C VAL A 118 8.31 -3.23 1.56
N LEU A 119 8.58 -4.48 1.13
CA LEU A 119 9.81 -5.17 1.48
C LEU A 119 11.06 -4.43 0.98
N LEU A 120 11.06 -4.02 -0.28
CA LEU A 120 12.17 -3.29 -0.92
C LEU A 120 12.42 -1.95 -0.23
N SER A 121 11.37 -1.23 0.17
CA SER A 121 11.52 0.02 0.90
C SER A 121 12.22 -0.17 2.26
N GLY A 122 11.89 -1.25 2.99
CA GLY A 122 12.52 -1.59 4.25
C GLY A 122 13.99 -1.96 4.06
N MET A 123 14.29 -2.75 3.04
CA MET A 123 15.67 -3.09 2.66
C MET A 123 16.49 -1.84 2.32
N LEU A 124 15.92 -0.93 1.53
CA LEU A 124 16.58 0.32 1.16
C LEU A 124 16.91 1.17 2.39
N VAL A 125 15.97 1.34 3.32
CA VAL A 125 16.21 2.06 4.57
C VAL A 125 17.32 1.41 5.40
N SER A 126 17.34 0.08 5.51
CA SER A 126 18.43 -0.62 6.21
C SER A 126 19.79 -0.41 5.56
N ALA A 127 19.86 -0.45 4.22
CA ALA A 127 21.09 -0.19 3.48
C ALA A 127 21.59 1.25 3.68
N LEU A 128 20.69 2.24 3.68
CA LEU A 128 21.01 3.64 3.95
C LEU A 128 21.54 3.85 5.38
N ASN A 129 20.93 3.20 6.36
CA ASN A 129 21.37 3.28 7.75
C ASN A 129 22.73 2.62 7.97
N ALA A 130 23.04 1.52 7.26
CA ALA A 130 24.34 0.87 7.31
C ALA A 130 25.45 1.76 6.74
N ARG A 131 25.18 2.53 5.68
CA ARG A 131 26.15 3.46 5.08
C ARG A 131 26.47 4.67 5.96
N ARG A 132 25.52 5.17 6.74
CA ARG A 132 25.73 6.33 7.65
C ARG A 132 26.58 6.03 8.88
N LYS A 133 26.79 4.75 9.19
CA LYS A 133 27.59 4.29 10.34
C LYS A 133 29.06 4.03 9.97
N LYS A 134 29.40 4.11 8.68
CA LYS A 134 30.77 4.08 8.17
C LYS A 134 31.26 5.52 8.02
#